data_AF-I6US19-F1
#
_entry.id   AF-I6US19-F1
#
_cell.length_a   1.000
_cell.length_b   1.000
_cell.length_c   1.000
_cell.angle_alpha   90.00
_cell.angle_beta   90.00
_cell.angle_gamma   90.00
#
_symmetry.space_group_name_H-M   'P 1'
#
loop_
_entity.id
_entity.type
_entity.pdbx_description
1 polymer ?
#
loop_
_entity_poly.entity_id
_entity_poly.type
_entity_poly.pdbx_seq_one_letter_code
_entity_poly.pdbx_strand_id
1 'polypeptide(L)'
;MEDKGVLLLIGNPRWLLKILVDKWSREKKVIIFGKLIISPQHPKNVIIHSDIPSSTTDIYPTVIEGYFDRKDIEKERILTFISNNYRKAPVIIYEEKYYFKRAFKSKLCHYLSYIAAYKRETVNFDKIEIFKLENCKIINRSIYIRRL
;
A
#
# COMPACT_ATOMS: atom_id res chain seq x y z
N MET A 1 -10.70 -9.19 -1.79
CA MET A 1 -9.35 -9.06 -1.21
C MET A 1 -9.42 -9.71 0.16
N GLU A 2 -8.55 -10.67 0.46
CA GLU A 2 -8.39 -11.11 1.85
C GLU A 2 -8.01 -9.89 2.70
N ASP A 3 -8.50 -9.82 3.94
CA ASP A 3 -8.15 -8.75 4.90
C ASP A 3 -6.74 -8.95 5.48
N LYS A 4 -5.78 -9.36 4.63
CA LYS A 4 -4.36 -9.58 4.94
C LYS A 4 -3.52 -9.56 3.65
N GLY A 5 -2.21 -9.44 3.80
CA GLY A 5 -1.25 -9.37 2.69
C GLY A 5 -0.72 -7.96 2.46
N VAL A 6 0.17 -7.84 1.48
CA VAL A 6 0.80 -6.55 1.12
C VAL A 6 0.32 -6.09 -0.24
N LEU A 7 -0.22 -4.87 -0.29
CA LEU A 7 -0.62 -4.18 -1.51
C LEU A 7 0.34 -3.03 -1.78
N LEU A 8 0.98 -3.04 -2.95
CA LEU A 8 1.74 -1.89 -3.44
C LEU A 8 0.85 -1.05 -4.36
N LEU A 9 0.59 0.19 -3.96
CA LEU A 9 -0.06 1.21 -4.78
C LEU A 9 0.99 2.10 -5.42
N ILE A 10 1.05 2.16 -6.76
CA ILE A 10 2.01 3.01 -7.49
C ILE A 10 1.30 3.98 -8.44
N GLY A 11 1.95 5.10 -8.71
CA GLY A 11 1.46 6.10 -9.68
C GLY A 11 0.53 7.16 -9.08
N ASN A 12 0.59 7.39 -7.77
CA ASN A 12 -0.21 8.39 -7.04
C ASN A 12 -1.75 8.16 -7.04
N PRO A 13 -2.27 6.95 -6.78
CA PRO A 13 -3.72 6.71 -6.71
C PRO A 13 -4.34 7.13 -5.37
N ARG A 14 -4.28 8.43 -5.02
CA ARG A 14 -4.79 8.96 -3.74
C ARG A 14 -6.24 8.60 -3.46
N TRP A 15 -7.08 8.60 -4.49
CA TRP A 15 -8.49 8.25 -4.36
C TRP A 15 -8.70 6.79 -3.99
N LEU A 16 -7.87 5.87 -4.52
CA LEU A 16 -7.95 4.45 -4.20
C LEU A 16 -7.48 4.21 -2.76
N LEU A 17 -6.39 4.87 -2.36
CA LEU A 17 -5.94 4.86 -0.97
C LEU A 17 -7.05 5.36 -0.04
N LYS A 18 -7.71 6.47 -0.39
CA LYS A 18 -8.84 7.02 0.38
C LYS A 18 -9.97 6.01 0.55
N ILE A 19 -10.39 5.33 -0.52
CA ILE A 19 -11.45 4.30 -0.43
C ILE A 19 -11.06 3.20 0.56
N LEU A 20 -9.81 2.71 0.52
CA LEU A 20 -9.34 1.66 1.42
C LEU A 20 -9.28 2.14 2.87
N VAL A 21 -8.73 3.32 3.11
CA VAL A 21 -8.63 3.91 4.46
C VAL A 21 -10.02 4.23 5.01
N ASP A 22 -10.93 4.81 4.22
CA ASP A 22 -12.30 5.10 4.66
C ASP A 22 -13.06 3.82 5.01
N LYS A 23 -12.90 2.76 4.20
CA LYS A 23 -13.49 1.45 4.48
C LYS A 23 -13.01 0.91 5.83
N TRP A 24 -11.70 0.88 6.07
CA TRP A 24 -11.16 0.31 7.30
C TRP A 24 -11.41 1.18 8.53
N SER A 25 -11.25 2.49 8.39
CA SER A 25 -11.44 3.45 9.49
C SER A 25 -12.89 3.55 9.98
N ARG A 26 -13.86 3.03 9.21
CA ARG A 26 -15.24 2.88 9.66
C ARG A 26 -15.41 1.85 10.78
N GLU A 27 -14.63 0.77 10.74
CA GLU A 27 -14.81 -0.40 11.59
C GLU A 27 -13.71 -0.55 12.65
N LYS A 28 -12.48 -0.11 12.33
CA LYS A 28 -11.27 -0.35 13.12
C LYS A 28 -10.30 0.82 12.96
N LYS A 29 -9.27 0.88 13.81
CA LYS A 29 -8.22 1.89 13.64
C LYS A 29 -7.39 1.60 12.39
N VAL A 30 -6.82 2.63 11.79
CA VAL A 30 -5.87 2.55 10.67
C VAL A 30 -4.60 3.28 11.08
N ILE A 31 -3.44 2.64 10.85
CA ILE A 31 -2.14 3.24 11.13
C ILE A 31 -1.55 3.78 9.82
N ILE A 32 -1.03 5.00 9.85
CA ILE A 32 -0.30 5.60 8.74
C ILE A 32 1.10 5.97 9.24
N PHE A 33 2.10 5.44 8.56
CA PHE A 33 3.51 5.80 8.75
C PHE A 33 3.97 6.73 7.64
N GLY A 34 4.43 7.93 8.01
CA GLY A 34 4.76 9.01 7.08
C GLY A 34 3.68 10.08 7.04
N LYS A 35 3.47 10.69 5.87
CA LYS A 35 2.56 11.82 5.72
C LYS A 35 1.11 11.37 5.50
N LEU A 36 0.17 12.08 6.12
CA LEU A 36 -1.23 11.99 5.75
C LEU A 36 -1.45 12.69 4.40
N ILE A 37 -1.57 11.90 3.34
CA ILE A 37 -1.72 12.34 1.94
C ILE A 37 -3.17 12.32 1.42
N ILE A 38 -4.12 11.97 2.28
CA ILE A 38 -5.56 11.92 2.01
C ILE A 38 -6.32 12.56 3.18
N SER A 39 -7.59 12.91 2.98
CA SER A 39 -8.50 13.30 4.07
C SER A 39 -9.46 12.15 4.38
N PRO A 40 -9.25 11.37 5.46
CA PRO A 40 -10.12 10.25 5.82
C PRO A 40 -11.51 10.72 6.26
N GLN A 41 -12.54 9.92 5.97
CA GLN A 41 -13.91 10.18 6.42
C GLN A 41 -14.05 10.02 7.95
N HIS A 42 -13.27 9.12 8.55
CA HIS A 42 -13.27 8.84 9.99
C HIS A 42 -11.91 9.16 10.62
N PRO A 43 -11.50 10.45 10.70
CA PRO A 43 -10.14 10.84 11.10
C PRO A 43 -9.78 10.44 12.53
N LYS A 44 -10.78 10.35 13.44
CA LYS A 44 -10.58 9.88 14.83
C LYS A 44 -10.06 8.45 14.93
N ASN A 45 -10.28 7.65 13.88
CA ASN A 45 -9.83 6.25 13.79
C ASN A 45 -8.54 6.10 13.00
N VAL A 46 -7.86 7.20 12.65
CA VAL A 46 -6.58 7.18 11.95
C VAL A 46 -5.47 7.65 12.90
N ILE A 47 -4.50 6.78 13.12
CA ILE A 47 -3.31 7.07 13.92
C ILE A 47 -2.15 7.32 12.96
N ILE A 48 -1.43 8.42 13.18
CA ILE A 48 -0.27 8.80 12.37
C ILE A 48 0.99 8.69 13.23
N HIS A 49 1.99 7.97 12.73
CA HIS A 49 3.30 7.84 13.35
C HIS A 49 4.40 8.30 12.40
N SER A 50 5.41 8.98 12.93
CA SER A 50 6.61 9.38 12.19
C SER A 50 7.53 8.19 11.90
N ASP A 51 7.63 7.26 12.85
CA ASP A 51 8.57 6.15 12.84
C ASP A 51 7.88 4.79 12.78
N ILE A 52 8.53 3.85 12.10
CA ILE A 52 8.02 2.49 11.90
C ILE A 52 8.68 1.58 12.94
N PRO A 53 7.92 1.05 13.93
CA PRO A 53 8.47 0.12 14.91
C PRO A 53 8.78 -1.24 14.26
N SER A 54 9.65 -2.03 14.87
CA SER A 54 9.98 -3.38 14.41
C SER A 54 8.80 -4.37 14.52
N SER A 55 7.87 -4.11 15.44
CA SER A 55 6.61 -4.84 15.59
C SER A 55 5.56 -3.95 16.27
N THR A 56 4.28 -4.24 16.04
CA THR A 56 3.16 -3.66 16.79
C THR A 56 2.41 -4.78 17.49
N THR A 57 1.98 -4.53 18.72
CA THR A 57 1.02 -5.40 19.41
C THR A 57 -0.37 -5.29 18.79
N ASP A 58 -0.66 -4.13 18.20
CA ASP A 58 -1.92 -3.84 17.55
C ASP A 58 -1.97 -4.35 16.10
N ILE A 59 -3.04 -5.08 15.78
CA ILE A 59 -3.30 -5.66 14.46
C ILE A 59 -4.26 -4.75 13.70
N TYR A 60 -3.74 -3.62 13.19
CA TYR A 60 -4.52 -2.67 12.39
C TYR A 60 -4.03 -2.60 10.94
N PRO A 61 -4.93 -2.35 9.97
CA PRO A 61 -4.55 -1.96 8.62
C PRO A 61 -3.52 -0.83 8.66
N THR A 62 -2.44 -1.00 7.91
CA THR A 62 -1.30 -0.09 7.94
C THR A 62 -1.01 0.47 6.56
N VAL A 63 -0.70 1.76 6.48
CA VAL A 63 -0.19 2.43 5.28
C VAL A 63 1.22 2.91 5.54
N ILE A 64 2.15 2.59 4.64
CA ILE A 64 3.53 3.05 4.67
C ILE A 64 3.78 3.84 3.39
N GLU A 65 4.16 5.10 3.55
CA GLU A 65 4.49 5.98 2.42
C GLU A 65 5.98 5.87 2.02
N GLY A 66 6.23 5.79 0.70
CA GLY A 66 7.53 6.09 0.11
C GLY A 66 8.65 5.11 0.46
N TYR A 67 8.40 3.80 0.32
CA TYR A 67 9.40 2.76 0.56
C TYR A 67 10.64 2.90 -0.34
N PHE A 68 10.47 3.15 -1.65
CA PHE A 68 11.59 3.05 -2.60
C PHE A 68 12.61 4.19 -2.49
N ASP A 69 12.18 5.35 -2.00
CA ASP A 69 12.99 6.56 -1.86
C ASP A 69 13.69 6.68 -0.50
N ARG A 70 13.38 5.79 0.45
CA ARG A 70 14.01 5.72 1.77
C ARG A 70 15.43 5.13 1.72
N LYS A 71 16.20 5.41 2.77
CA LYS A 71 17.53 4.82 2.98
C LYS A 71 17.42 3.32 3.27
N ASP A 72 18.50 2.57 3.05
CA ASP A 72 18.47 1.11 3.22
C ASP A 72 18.14 0.68 4.65
N ILE A 73 18.62 1.41 5.66
CA ILE A 73 18.29 1.13 7.06
C ILE A 73 16.79 1.25 7.35
N GLU A 74 16.10 2.22 6.74
CA GLU A 74 14.65 2.37 6.86
C GLU A 74 13.92 1.28 6.08
N LYS A 75 14.42 0.91 4.90
CA LYS A 75 13.87 -0.20 4.10
C LYS A 75 13.91 -1.52 4.88
N GLU A 76 15.02 -1.83 5.54
CA GLU A 76 15.14 -3.05 6.35
C GLU A 76 14.17 -3.03 7.55
N ARG A 77 13.97 -1.88 8.20
CA ARG A 77 12.96 -1.71 9.26
C ARG A 77 11.54 -1.96 8.72
N ILE A 78 11.22 -1.40 7.55
CA ILE A 78 9.94 -1.63 6.88
C ILE A 78 9.74 -3.12 6.55
N LEU A 79 10.76 -3.78 6.00
CA LEU A 79 10.67 -5.20 5.66
C LEU A 79 10.48 -6.06 6.92
N THR A 80 11.18 -5.72 8.00
CA THR A 80 11.01 -6.36 9.30
C THR A 80 9.58 -6.21 9.80
N PHE A 81 9.07 -4.97 9.82
CA PHE A 81 7.69 -4.69 10.19
C PHE A 81 6.69 -5.48 9.33
N ILE A 82 6.86 -5.45 8.00
CA ILE A 82 6.00 -6.18 7.06
C ILE A 82 6.02 -7.66 7.42
N SER A 83 7.20 -8.28 7.52
CA SER A 83 7.35 -9.71 7.77
C SER A 83 6.61 -10.20 9.02
N ASN A 84 6.55 -9.37 10.06
CA ASN A 84 5.90 -9.67 11.33
C ASN A 84 4.37 -9.49 11.31
N ASN A 85 3.84 -8.68 10.38
CA ASN A 85 2.46 -8.18 10.46
C ASN A 85 1.59 -8.48 9.24
N TYR A 86 2.16 -8.69 8.05
CA TYR A 86 1.39 -8.81 6.80
C TYR A 86 0.39 -9.97 6.78
N ARG A 87 0.60 -11.00 7.61
CA ARG A 87 -0.33 -12.14 7.75
C ARG A 87 -1.50 -11.85 8.69
N LYS A 88 -1.40 -10.81 9.51
CA LYS A 88 -2.37 -10.46 10.56
C LYS A 88 -3.33 -9.34 10.11
N ALA A 89 -2.80 -8.36 9.37
CA ALA A 89 -3.55 -7.21 8.86
C ALA A 89 -3.02 -6.79 7.47
N PRO A 90 -3.82 -6.08 6.66
CA PRO A 90 -3.37 -5.60 5.37
C PRO A 90 -2.35 -4.47 5.54
N VAL A 91 -1.29 -4.53 4.74
CA VAL A 91 -0.27 -3.47 4.65
C VAL A 91 -0.30 -2.86 3.26
N ILE A 92 -0.47 -1.55 3.18
CA ILE A 92 -0.34 -0.79 1.94
C ILE A 92 1.04 -0.14 1.92
N ILE A 93 1.78 -0.37 0.85
CA ILE A 93 2.90 0.47 0.47
C ILE A 93 2.39 1.46 -0.57
N TYR A 94 2.45 2.75 -0.25
CA TYR A 94 1.99 3.80 -1.14
C TYR A 94 3.17 4.53 -1.77
N GLU A 95 3.14 4.63 -3.10
CA GLU A 95 4.15 5.32 -3.90
C GLU A 95 3.48 6.30 -4.87
N GLU A 96 3.90 7.56 -4.80
CA GLU A 96 3.48 8.57 -5.79
C GLU A 96 4.07 8.25 -7.16
N LYS A 97 5.31 7.75 -7.21
CA LYS A 97 6.01 7.43 -8.45
C LYS A 97 5.65 6.04 -8.97
N TYR A 98 5.87 5.84 -10.27
CA TYR A 98 5.61 4.57 -10.94
C TYR A 98 6.78 3.59 -10.77
N TYR A 99 6.83 2.89 -9.64
CA TYR A 99 7.94 1.98 -9.28
C TYR A 99 7.79 0.52 -9.71
N PHE A 100 6.99 0.25 -10.75
CA PHE A 100 6.64 -1.12 -11.17
C PHE A 100 7.87 -2.03 -11.34
N LYS A 101 8.83 -1.67 -12.20
CA LYS A 101 10.05 -2.48 -12.43
C LYS A 101 10.94 -2.59 -11.19
N ARG A 102 10.97 -1.54 -10.36
CA ARG A 102 11.80 -1.49 -9.14
C ARG A 102 11.24 -2.42 -8.06
N ALA A 103 9.91 -2.56 -7.99
CA ALA A 103 9.25 -3.48 -7.08
C ALA A 103 9.78 -4.91 -7.25
N PHE A 104 9.78 -5.44 -8.48
CA PHE A 104 10.26 -6.81 -8.76
C PHE A 104 11.75 -7.04 -8.46
N LYS A 105 12.58 -5.99 -8.47
CA LYS A 105 14.02 -6.09 -8.16
C LYS A 105 14.32 -5.92 -6.67
N SER A 106 13.32 -5.55 -5.87
CA SER A 106 13.50 -5.23 -4.46
C SER A 106 13.17 -6.41 -3.56
N LYS A 107 13.73 -6.44 -2.35
CA LYS A 107 13.37 -7.41 -1.31
C LYS A 107 11.88 -7.36 -0.94
N LEU A 108 11.22 -6.20 -1.09
CA LEU A 108 9.78 -6.03 -0.84
C LEU A 108 8.94 -7.00 -1.68
N CYS A 109 9.40 -7.34 -2.89
CA CYS A 109 8.70 -8.21 -3.82
C CYS A 109 8.25 -9.54 -3.20
N HIS A 110 9.07 -10.12 -2.32
CA HIS A 110 8.77 -11.40 -1.68
C HIS A 110 7.58 -11.34 -0.71
N TYR A 111 7.17 -10.14 -0.31
CA TYR A 111 6.01 -9.91 0.56
C TYR A 111 4.78 -9.44 -0.21
N LEU A 112 4.93 -8.98 -1.46
CA LEU A 112 3.83 -8.43 -2.25
C LEU A 112 2.81 -9.51 -2.61
N SER A 113 1.56 -9.28 -2.22
CA SER A 113 0.41 -10.06 -2.67
C SER A 113 -0.19 -9.44 -3.94
N TYR A 114 -0.20 -8.11 -4.00
CA TYR A 114 -0.74 -7.37 -5.13
C TYR A 114 0.07 -6.12 -5.45
N ILE A 115 0.11 -5.74 -6.73
CA ILE A 115 0.49 -4.40 -7.18
C ILE A 115 -0.72 -3.79 -7.89
N ALA A 116 -1.20 -2.63 -7.44
CA ALA A 116 -2.14 -1.82 -8.20
C ALA A 116 -1.39 -0.65 -8.82
N ALA A 117 -1.21 -0.73 -10.14
CA ALA A 117 -0.54 0.28 -10.93
C ALA A 117 -1.57 1.23 -11.54
N TYR A 118 -1.56 2.47 -11.07
CA TYR A 118 -2.44 3.51 -11.59
C TYR A 118 -1.72 4.33 -12.66
N LYS A 119 -2.46 4.63 -13.73
CA LYS A 119 -2.03 5.51 -14.79
C LYS A 119 -3.23 6.35 -15.24
N ARG A 120 -3.03 7.67 -15.30
CA ARG A 120 -3.96 8.58 -15.97
C ARG A 120 -3.62 8.54 -17.46
N GLU A 121 -4.50 7.99 -18.29
CA GLU A 121 -4.20 7.80 -19.72
C GLU A 121 -4.68 8.98 -20.59
N THR A 122 -5.84 9.58 -20.29
CA THR A 122 -6.37 10.76 -21.01
C THR A 122 -7.26 11.62 -20.10
N VAL A 123 -7.63 12.82 -20.54
CA VAL A 123 -8.64 13.65 -19.86
C VAL A 123 -9.94 12.84 -19.81
N ASN A 124 -10.33 12.43 -18.60
CA ASN A 124 -11.53 11.64 -18.25
C ASN A 124 -11.41 10.11 -18.20
N PHE A 125 -10.21 9.53 -18.32
CA PHE A 125 -10.02 8.09 -18.11
C PHE A 125 -8.87 7.77 -17.16
N ASP A 126 -9.22 7.06 -16.09
CA ASP A 126 -8.29 6.47 -15.15
C ASP A 126 -8.16 4.97 -15.44
N LYS A 127 -6.93 4.49 -15.55
CA LYS A 127 -6.63 3.07 -15.71
C LYS A 127 -5.94 2.56 -14.46
N ILE A 128 -6.45 1.45 -13.93
CA ILE A 128 -5.79 0.68 -12.87
C ILE A 128 -5.53 -0.73 -13.39
N GLU A 129 -4.27 -1.14 -13.31
CA GLU A 129 -3.88 -2.51 -13.53
C GLU A 129 -3.56 -3.17 -12.19
N ILE A 130 -4.29 -4.24 -11.85
CA ILE A 130 -4.07 -5.02 -10.64
C ILE A 130 -3.32 -6.29 -11.04
N PHE A 131 -2.14 -6.48 -10.48
CA PHE A 131 -1.34 -7.68 -10.63
C PHE A 131 -1.40 -8.46 -9.33
N LYS A 132 -1.76 -9.75 -9.39
CA LYS A 132 -1.61 -10.69 -8.28
C LYS A 132 -0.23 -11.34 -8.38
N LEU A 133 0.50 -11.36 -7.27
CA LEU A 133 1.84 -11.92 -7.21
C LEU A 133 1.89 -13.15 -6.31
N GLU A 134 2.67 -14.14 -6.74
CA GLU A 134 3.14 -15.25 -5.90
C GLU A 134 4.63 -15.46 -6.17
N ASN A 135 5.44 -15.48 -5.10
CA ASN A 135 6.90 -15.63 -5.20
C ASN A 135 7.53 -14.71 -6.25
N CYS A 136 7.19 -13.41 -6.21
CA CYS A 136 7.66 -12.41 -7.16
C CYS A 136 7.24 -12.58 -8.64
N LYS A 137 6.36 -13.53 -8.94
CA LYS A 137 5.84 -13.75 -10.29
C LYS A 137 4.40 -13.27 -10.39
N ILE A 138 4.06 -12.66 -11.52
CA ILE A 138 2.68 -12.29 -11.83
C ILE A 138 1.94 -13.55 -12.20
N ILE A 139 0.93 -13.91 -11.40
CA ILE A 139 0.07 -15.07 -11.68
C ILE A 139 -1.28 -14.66 -12.27
N ASN A 140 -1.69 -13.40 -12.08
CA ASN A 140 -2.92 -12.87 -12.65
C ASN A 140 -2.77 -11.35 -12.87
N ARG A 141 -3.43 -10.85 -13.91
CA ARG A 141 -3.55 -9.43 -14.24
C ARG A 141 -5.02 -9.11 -14.53
N SER A 142 -5.53 -8.07 -13.88
CA SER A 142 -6.86 -7.50 -14.14
C SER A 142 -6.73 -6.03 -14.45
N ILE A 143 -7.53 -5.53 -15.40
CA ILE A 143 -7.49 -4.14 -15.83
C ILE A 143 -8.86 -3.52 -15.58
N TYR A 144 -8.86 -2.37 -14.91
CA TYR A 144 -10.04 -1.58 -14.63
C TYR A 144 -9.88 -0.21 -15.26
N ILE A 145 -10.91 0.22 -15.97
CA ILE A 145 -10.98 1.55 -16.57
C ILE A 145 -12.14 2.27 -15.91
N ARG A 146 -11.86 3.43 -15.32
CA ARG A 146 -12.86 4.31 -14.75
C ARG A 146 -12.96 5.55 -15.63
N ARG A 147 -14.19 5.84 -16.08
CA ARG A 147 -14.53 7.12 -16.70
C ARG A 147 -14.80 8.13 -15.58
N LEU A 148 -14.12 9.27 -15.63
CA LEU A 148 -14.32 10.38 -14.69
C LEU A 148 -15.42 11.32 -15.16
#